data_AF-A0A2M8N3W3-F1
#
_entry.id   AF-A0A2M8N3W3-F1
#
_cell.length_a   1.000
_cell.length_b   1.000
_cell.length_c   1.000
_cell.angle_alpha   90.00
_cell.angle_beta   90.00
_cell.angle_gamma   90.00
#
_symmetry.space_group_name_H-M   'P 1'
#
loop_
_entity.id
_entity.type
_entity.pdbx_description
1 polymer ?
#
loop_
_entity_poly.entity_id
_entity_poly.type
_entity_poly.pdbx_seq_one_letter_code
_entity_poly.pdbx_strand_id
1 'polypeptide(L)'
;MFIITPRTVSSKAALEFRQIPRRFIGRSFVWPRGGGWRLKARVIFEVELLRYLVALAPFAGLALLWRESALAIAQAPALMVLVIYGVEMRFLRLTPAARAALMDAATRDRMADLLAARGRAILTQIGAGRRLSTGALHLVVEQSELARVAPLTFVTVQSDDGPALLDLTAEEQALIRAELFAPPLTEAEMQRLTLARKDTVSVVSLEMRAISAHARMRALTKAG
;
A
#
# COMPACT_ATOMS: atom_id res chain seq x y z
N MET A 1 2.40 3.80 -6.67
CA MET A 1 2.71 3.90 -5.24
C MET A 1 2.07 5.13 -4.60
N PHE A 2 1.45 4.97 -3.44
CA PHE A 2 0.88 6.03 -2.61
C PHE A 2 1.56 6.03 -1.23
N ILE A 3 2.18 7.15 -0.87
CA ILE A 3 2.83 7.34 0.43
C ILE A 3 1.79 7.91 1.38
N ILE A 4 1.49 7.18 2.45
CA ILE A 4 0.54 7.58 3.47
C ILE A 4 1.28 8.39 4.52
N THR A 5 0.84 9.63 4.71
CA THR A 5 1.24 10.53 5.80
C THR A 5 -0.03 11.20 6.35
N PRO A 6 0.03 11.84 7.54
CA PRO A 6 -1.10 12.62 8.06
C PRO A 6 -1.63 13.69 7.08
N ARG A 7 -0.79 14.17 6.15
CA ARG A 7 -1.17 15.18 5.14
C ARG A 7 -1.78 14.58 3.88
N THR A 8 -1.45 13.33 3.52
CA THR A 8 -1.93 12.72 2.27
C THR A 8 -3.28 12.02 2.39
N VAL A 9 -3.80 11.85 3.61
CA VAL A 9 -5.03 11.11 3.89
C VAL A 9 -6.14 12.03 4.43
N SER A 10 -7.39 11.73 4.06
CA SER A 10 -8.55 12.52 4.46
C SER A 10 -8.98 12.23 5.91
N SER A 11 -8.90 10.96 6.30
CA SER A 11 -9.35 10.41 7.58
C SER A 11 -8.21 10.31 8.61
N LYS A 12 -8.14 11.25 9.56
CA LYS A 12 -7.16 11.21 10.66
C LYS A 12 -7.36 10.02 11.60
N ALA A 13 -8.61 9.65 11.87
CA ALA A 13 -8.95 8.50 12.72
C ALA A 13 -8.42 7.16 12.19
N ALA A 14 -8.22 7.03 10.87
CA ALA A 14 -7.63 5.82 10.29
C ALA A 14 -6.13 5.65 10.64
N LEU A 15 -5.48 6.73 11.10
CA LEU A 15 -4.03 6.79 11.36
C LEU A 15 -3.68 6.63 12.84
N GLU A 16 -4.67 6.56 13.74
CA GLU A 16 -4.42 6.37 15.18
C GLU A 16 -4.25 4.87 15.47
N PHE A 17 -3.08 4.48 15.98
CA PHE A 17 -2.81 3.10 16.38
C PHE A 17 -2.00 3.01 17.66
N ARG A 18 -2.24 1.94 18.42
CA ARG A 18 -1.51 1.62 19.66
C ARG A 18 -0.36 0.63 19.43
N GLN A 19 -0.27 0.03 18.25
CA GLN A 19 0.71 -1.02 17.92
C GLN A 19 1.24 -0.85 16.50
N ILE A 20 2.52 -1.15 16.32
CA ILE A 20 3.29 -1.11 15.07
C ILE A 20 3.87 -2.52 14.84
N PRO A 21 4.02 -2.98 13.59
CA PRO A 21 3.63 -2.32 12.35
C PRO A 21 2.13 -2.46 12.05
N ARG A 22 1.47 -1.34 11.73
CA ARG A 22 0.05 -1.35 11.33
C ARG A 22 -0.10 -1.55 9.82
N ARG A 23 -1.08 -2.39 9.47
CA ARG A 23 -1.59 -2.60 8.11
C ARG A 23 -2.82 -1.72 7.85
N PHE A 24 -2.88 -1.11 6.68
CA PHE A 24 -3.98 -0.27 6.21
C PHE A 24 -4.86 -0.97 5.16
N ILE A 25 -4.27 -1.76 4.25
CA ILE A 25 -5.03 -2.51 3.22
C ILE A 25 -5.94 -3.53 3.93
N GLY A 26 -7.21 -3.54 3.53
CA GLY A 26 -8.23 -4.47 4.04
C GLY A 26 -8.72 -4.21 5.48
N ARG A 27 -8.16 -3.23 6.20
CA ARG A 27 -8.55 -2.94 7.61
C ARG A 27 -9.09 -1.53 7.85
N SER A 28 -8.61 -0.55 7.10
CA SER A 28 -8.98 0.84 7.30
C SER A 28 -9.23 1.54 5.98
N PHE A 29 -10.29 2.35 5.94
CA PHE A 29 -10.60 3.15 4.78
C PHE A 29 -9.65 4.34 4.68
N VAL A 30 -8.60 4.22 3.87
CA VAL A 30 -7.64 5.31 3.63
C VAL A 30 -8.03 6.02 2.34
N TRP A 31 -8.69 7.17 2.48
CA TRP A 31 -9.05 7.98 1.30
C TRP A 31 -7.99 9.04 0.98
N PRO A 32 -7.41 9.03 -0.22
CA PRO A 32 -6.34 9.95 -0.58
C PRO A 32 -6.88 11.38 -0.75
N ARG A 33 -6.23 12.36 -0.10
CA ARG A 33 -6.51 13.79 -0.32
C ARG A 33 -6.05 14.29 -1.70
N GLY A 34 -5.10 13.60 -2.32
CA GLY A 34 -4.53 13.94 -3.64
C GLY A 34 -4.38 12.74 -4.57
N GLY A 35 -3.45 12.81 -5.54
CA GLY A 35 -3.04 11.66 -6.37
C GLY A 35 -3.85 11.39 -7.64
N GLY A 36 -4.67 12.34 -8.09
CA GLY A 36 -5.43 12.24 -9.35
C GLY A 36 -6.50 11.14 -9.36
N TRP A 37 -7.29 11.09 -10.44
CA TRP A 37 -8.39 10.13 -10.58
C TRP A 37 -7.90 8.67 -10.63
N ARG A 38 -6.70 8.44 -11.16
CA ARG A 38 -6.11 7.10 -11.28
C ARG A 38 -5.84 6.46 -9.92
N LEU A 39 -5.33 7.21 -8.94
CA LEU A 39 -5.13 6.68 -7.59
C LEU A 39 -6.47 6.35 -6.91
N LYS A 40 -7.45 7.25 -7.03
CA LYS A 40 -8.79 7.05 -6.47
C LYS A 40 -9.45 5.79 -7.05
N ALA A 41 -9.34 5.59 -8.37
CA ALA A 41 -9.82 4.38 -9.02
C ALA A 41 -9.14 3.13 -8.45
N ARG A 42 -7.80 3.13 -8.27
CA ARG A 42 -7.11 1.98 -7.65
C ARG A 42 -7.60 1.70 -6.22
N VAL A 43 -7.83 2.73 -5.41
CA VAL A 43 -8.39 2.57 -4.05
C VAL A 43 -9.80 1.97 -4.09
N ILE A 44 -10.65 2.42 -5.02
CA ILE A 44 -11.99 1.84 -5.22
C ILE A 44 -11.89 0.36 -5.58
N PHE A 45 -10.96 -0.02 -6.47
CA PHE A 45 -10.76 -1.42 -6.87
C PHE A 45 -10.22 -2.30 -5.75
N GLU A 46 -9.41 -1.73 -4.84
CA GLU A 46 -8.83 -2.45 -3.71
C GLU A 46 -9.87 -2.75 -2.62
N VAL A 47 -10.75 -1.79 -2.33
CA VAL A 47 -11.77 -1.96 -1.30
C VAL A 47 -12.93 -2.75 -1.87
N GLU A 48 -13.05 -4.03 -1.50
CA GLU A 48 -14.07 -4.96 -1.98
C GLU A 48 -15.49 -4.37 -1.90
N LEU A 49 -15.85 -3.75 -0.76
CA LEU A 49 -17.13 -3.05 -0.60
C LEU A 49 -17.34 -1.95 -1.63
N LEU A 50 -16.34 -1.08 -1.86
CA LEU A 50 -16.47 -0.01 -2.85
C LEU A 50 -16.59 -0.56 -4.27
N ARG A 51 -15.80 -1.59 -4.60
CA ARG A 51 -15.87 -2.25 -5.90
C ARG A 51 -17.26 -2.83 -6.14
N TYR A 52 -17.84 -3.52 -5.16
CA TYR A 52 -19.21 -4.03 -5.26
C TYR A 52 -20.23 -2.89 -5.37
N LEU A 53 -20.13 -1.85 -4.53
CA LEU A 53 -21.06 -0.71 -4.59
C LEU A 53 -21.03 -0.03 -5.95
N VAL A 54 -19.84 0.18 -6.53
CA VAL A 54 -19.70 0.78 -7.87
C VAL A 54 -20.27 -0.14 -8.94
N ALA A 55 -20.06 -1.45 -8.85
CA ALA A 55 -20.63 -2.41 -9.80
C ALA A 55 -22.15 -2.53 -9.68
N LEU A 56 -22.71 -2.32 -8.49
CA LEU A 56 -24.15 -2.40 -8.21
C LEU A 56 -24.88 -1.05 -8.39
N ALA A 57 -24.17 0.07 -8.38
CA ALA A 57 -24.74 1.42 -8.51
C ALA A 57 -25.68 1.59 -9.72
N PRO A 58 -25.42 1.00 -10.91
CA PRO A 58 -26.35 1.07 -12.03
C PRO A 58 -27.74 0.51 -11.70
N PHE A 59 -27.85 -0.59 -10.95
CA PHE A 59 -29.15 -1.17 -10.57
C PHE A 59 -29.96 -0.25 -9.66
N ALA A 60 -29.28 0.40 -8.71
CA ALA A 60 -29.92 1.41 -7.87
C ALA A 60 -30.43 2.59 -8.70
N GLY A 61 -29.63 3.08 -9.66
CA GLY A 61 -30.05 4.13 -10.59
C GLY A 61 -31.25 3.73 -11.45
N LEU A 62 -31.23 2.52 -12.03
CA LEU A 62 -32.33 2.01 -12.85
C LEU A 62 -33.62 1.82 -12.05
N ALA A 63 -33.55 1.32 -10.81
CA ALA A 63 -34.71 1.17 -9.94
C ALA A 63 -35.36 2.52 -9.58
N LEU A 64 -34.55 3.59 -9.47
CA LEU A 64 -35.04 4.95 -9.22
C LEU A 64 -35.70 5.56 -10.47
N LEU A 65 -35.19 5.25 -11.67
CA LEU A 65 -35.71 5.75 -12.95
C LEU A 65 -36.98 5.01 -13.40
N TRP A 66 -37.04 3.69 -13.22
CA TRP A 66 -38.15 2.84 -13.66
C TRP A 66 -38.86 2.18 -12.49
N ARG A 67 -39.65 2.99 -11.78
CA ARG A 67 -40.36 2.58 -10.55
C ARG A 67 -41.30 1.39 -10.76
N GLU A 68 -41.94 1.28 -11.93
CA GLU A 68 -42.87 0.18 -12.26
C GLU A 68 -42.16 -1.18 -12.31
N SER A 69 -40.87 -1.20 -12.68
CA SER A 69 -40.04 -2.40 -12.74
C SER A 69 -39.12 -2.56 -11.52
N ALA A 70 -39.24 -1.68 -10.52
CA ALA A 70 -38.27 -1.59 -9.42
C ALA A 70 -38.16 -2.89 -8.62
N LEU A 71 -39.27 -3.61 -8.42
CA LEU A 71 -39.29 -4.86 -7.66
C LEU A 71 -38.51 -5.99 -8.39
N ALA A 72 -38.58 -6.02 -9.72
CA ALA A 72 -37.78 -6.95 -10.52
C ALA A 72 -36.30 -6.55 -10.54
N ILE A 73 -36.01 -5.25 -10.69
CA ILE A 73 -34.63 -4.71 -10.67
C ILE A 73 -33.98 -4.93 -9.30
N ALA A 74 -34.73 -4.85 -8.21
CA ALA A 74 -34.23 -5.01 -6.84
C ALA A 74 -33.68 -6.42 -6.53
N GLN A 75 -34.05 -7.44 -7.33
CA GLN A 75 -33.55 -8.81 -7.17
C GLN A 75 -32.23 -9.05 -7.93
N ALA A 76 -31.95 -8.26 -8.97
CA ALA A 76 -30.75 -8.40 -9.79
C ALA A 76 -29.41 -8.23 -9.03
N PRO A 77 -29.28 -7.36 -8.00
CA PRO A 77 -28.05 -7.23 -7.22
C PRO A 77 -27.54 -8.54 -6.62
N ALA A 78 -28.43 -9.43 -6.15
CA ALA A 78 -28.02 -10.70 -5.56
C ALA A 78 -27.32 -11.60 -6.58
N LEU A 79 -27.90 -11.73 -7.79
CA LEU A 79 -27.26 -12.46 -8.89
C LEU A 79 -25.97 -11.78 -9.36
N MET A 80 -25.95 -10.45 -9.41
CA MET A 80 -24.77 -9.70 -9.82
C MET A 80 -23.60 -9.89 -8.83
N VAL A 81 -23.86 -9.98 -7.52
CA VAL A 81 -22.82 -10.31 -6.53
C VAL A 81 -22.16 -11.66 -6.85
N LEU A 82 -22.94 -12.68 -7.23
CA LEU A 82 -22.40 -13.98 -7.63
C LEU A 82 -21.52 -13.87 -8.90
N VAL A 83 -21.97 -13.09 -9.88
CA VAL A 83 -21.21 -12.85 -11.11
C VAL A 83 -19.89 -12.13 -10.82
N ILE A 84 -19.93 -11.05 -10.02
CA ILE A 84 -18.73 -10.29 -9.65
C ILE A 84 -17.76 -11.19 -8.87
N TYR A 85 -18.26 -11.98 -7.91
CA TYR A 85 -17.44 -12.92 -7.16
C TYR A 85 -16.76 -13.96 -8.07
N GLY A 86 -17.51 -14.53 -9.02
CA GLY A 86 -16.97 -15.46 -10.01
C GLY A 86 -15.88 -14.83 -10.89
N VAL A 87 -16.12 -13.59 -11.35
CA VAL A 87 -15.12 -12.82 -12.13
C VAL A 87 -13.89 -12.50 -11.29
N GLU A 88 -14.06 -12.11 -10.02
CA GLU A 88 -12.95 -11.83 -9.12
C GLU A 88 -12.05 -13.05 -8.92
N MET A 89 -12.65 -14.20 -8.59
CA MET A 89 -11.91 -15.44 -8.37
C MET A 89 -11.20 -15.93 -9.63
N ARG A 90 -11.82 -15.75 -10.80
CA ARG A 90 -11.28 -16.24 -12.08
C ARG A 90 -10.24 -15.31 -12.71
N PHE A 91 -10.38 -14.00 -12.53
CA PHE A 91 -9.58 -13.00 -13.22
C PHE A 91 -8.71 -12.18 -12.28
N LEU A 92 -9.23 -11.68 -11.15
CA LEU A 92 -8.46 -10.76 -10.31
C LEU A 92 -7.48 -11.49 -9.39
N ARG A 93 -7.80 -12.71 -8.97
CA ARG A 93 -6.97 -13.52 -8.07
C ARG A 93 -6.20 -14.59 -8.85
N LEU A 94 -5.02 -14.94 -8.34
CA LEU A 94 -4.22 -16.04 -8.88
C LEU A 94 -4.48 -17.33 -8.10
N THR A 95 -4.53 -18.43 -8.83
CA THR A 95 -4.56 -19.77 -8.23
C THR A 95 -3.26 -20.04 -7.48
N PRO A 96 -3.24 -20.97 -6.49
CA PRO A 96 -2.00 -21.35 -5.80
C PRO A 96 -0.89 -21.79 -6.76
N ALA A 97 -1.22 -22.59 -7.78
CA ALA A 97 -0.27 -23.04 -8.79
C ALA A 97 0.31 -21.87 -9.62
N ALA A 98 -0.55 -20.94 -10.08
CA ALA A 98 -0.10 -19.77 -10.81
C ALA A 98 0.81 -18.86 -9.98
N ARG A 99 0.55 -18.72 -8.67
CA ARG A 99 1.41 -17.98 -7.73
C ARG A 99 2.78 -18.62 -7.57
N ALA A 100 2.84 -19.93 -7.42
CA ALA A 100 4.10 -20.66 -7.28
C ALA A 100 4.98 -20.53 -8.55
N ALA A 101 4.35 -20.41 -9.72
CA ALA A 101 5.03 -20.24 -11.00
C ALA A 101 5.48 -18.79 -11.30
N LEU A 102 5.07 -17.80 -10.49
CA LEU A 102 5.40 -16.39 -10.77
C LEU A 102 6.90 -16.08 -10.65
N MET A 103 7.60 -16.75 -9.72
CA MET A 103 8.96 -16.38 -9.37
C MET A 103 9.67 -17.55 -8.69
N ASP A 104 10.89 -17.86 -9.15
CA ASP A 104 11.73 -18.86 -8.52
C ASP A 104 12.18 -18.40 -7.11
N ALA A 105 12.61 -19.36 -6.28
CA ALA A 105 13.02 -19.07 -4.90
C ALA A 105 14.19 -18.08 -4.81
N ALA A 106 15.22 -18.25 -5.64
CA ALA A 106 16.41 -17.41 -5.57
C ALA A 106 16.11 -15.96 -5.98
N THR A 107 15.25 -15.75 -6.99
CA THR A 107 14.80 -14.40 -7.36
C THR A 107 13.94 -13.79 -6.25
N ARG A 108 13.06 -14.56 -5.60
CA ARG A 108 12.25 -14.06 -4.49
C ARG A 108 13.11 -13.54 -3.34
N ASP A 109 14.12 -14.31 -2.94
CA ASP A 109 15.01 -13.94 -1.84
C ASP A 109 15.85 -12.71 -2.19
N ARG A 110 16.44 -12.67 -3.39
CA ARG A 110 17.17 -11.48 -3.87
C ARG A 110 16.34 -10.20 -3.87
N MET A 111 15.07 -10.29 -4.31
CA MET A 111 14.18 -9.12 -4.35
C MET A 111 13.77 -8.68 -2.93
N ALA A 112 13.55 -9.62 -2.02
CA ALA A 112 13.29 -9.32 -0.62
C ALA A 112 14.49 -8.65 0.07
N ASP A 113 15.70 -9.13 -0.19
CA ASP A 113 16.93 -8.53 0.32
C ASP A 113 17.16 -7.12 -0.24
N LEU A 114 16.91 -6.93 -1.53
CA LEU A 114 17.01 -5.61 -2.16
C LEU A 114 16.01 -4.61 -1.55
N LEU A 115 14.77 -5.04 -1.28
CA LEU A 115 13.79 -4.22 -0.57
C LEU A 115 14.29 -3.86 0.84
N ALA A 116 14.81 -4.83 1.58
CA ALA A 116 15.33 -4.62 2.93
C ALA A 116 16.53 -3.66 2.94
N ALA A 117 17.46 -3.80 1.99
CA ALA A 117 18.62 -2.94 1.86
C ALA A 117 18.21 -1.49 1.54
N ARG A 118 17.33 -1.29 0.55
CA ARG A 118 16.81 0.04 0.18
C ARG A 118 15.99 0.66 1.30
N GLY A 119 15.13 -0.13 1.94
CA GLY A 119 14.34 0.32 3.07
C GLY A 119 15.22 0.83 4.21
N ARG A 120 16.26 0.08 4.59
CA ARG A 120 17.22 0.53 5.61
C ARG A 120 17.98 1.78 5.19
N ALA A 121 18.40 1.90 3.94
CA ALA A 121 19.09 3.08 3.43
C ALA A 121 18.19 4.33 3.53
N ILE A 122 16.93 4.22 3.11
CA ILE A 122 15.93 5.30 3.19
C ILE A 122 15.67 5.68 4.64
N LEU A 123 15.42 4.70 5.53
CA LEU A 123 15.21 4.95 6.96
C LEU A 123 16.43 5.59 7.62
N THR A 124 17.64 5.22 7.20
CA THR A 124 18.88 5.82 7.68
C THR A 124 18.94 7.30 7.29
N GLN A 125 18.61 7.64 6.04
CA GLN A 125 18.59 9.03 5.58
C GLN A 125 17.53 9.85 6.32
N ILE A 126 16.32 9.32 6.49
CA ILE A 126 15.23 9.98 7.23
C ILE A 126 15.61 10.18 8.70
N GLY A 127 16.03 9.11 9.39
CA GLY A 127 16.40 9.17 10.81
C GLY A 127 17.59 10.09 11.08
N ALA A 128 18.61 10.06 10.21
CA ALA A 128 19.75 10.96 10.27
C ALA A 128 19.35 12.42 10.03
N GLY A 129 18.58 12.69 8.97
CA GLY A 129 18.12 14.05 8.61
C GLY A 129 17.24 14.68 9.69
N ARG A 130 16.39 13.88 10.33
CA ARG A 130 15.55 14.29 11.46
C ARG A 130 16.27 14.31 12.81
N ARG A 131 17.56 13.93 12.85
CA ARG A 131 18.38 13.85 14.07
C ARG A 131 17.78 12.95 15.16
N LEU A 132 17.04 11.91 14.77
CA LEU A 132 16.45 10.96 15.72
C LEU A 132 17.55 10.13 16.37
N SER A 133 17.57 10.05 17.70
CA SER A 133 18.62 9.38 18.48
C SER A 133 18.16 8.11 19.17
N THR A 134 16.86 7.97 19.42
CA THR A 134 16.23 6.85 20.14
C THR A 134 15.05 6.30 19.35
N GLY A 135 14.54 5.14 19.76
CA GLY A 135 13.47 4.42 19.06
C GLY A 135 13.94 3.73 17.77
N ALA A 136 12.96 3.25 17.01
CA ALA A 136 13.07 2.59 15.72
C ALA A 136 12.04 3.15 14.73
N LEU A 137 12.46 3.21 13.48
CA LEU A 137 11.58 3.49 12.36
C LEU A 137 11.27 2.20 11.61
N HIS A 138 10.03 2.11 11.12
CA HIS A 138 9.54 1.00 10.33
C HIS A 138 9.01 1.51 8.99
N LEU A 139 9.66 1.11 7.90
CA LEU A 139 9.13 1.26 6.55
C LEU A 139 8.20 0.08 6.28
N VAL A 140 6.89 0.34 6.18
CA VAL A 140 5.88 -0.66 5.88
C VAL A 140 5.41 -0.45 4.45
N VAL A 141 5.59 -1.47 3.63
CA VAL A 141 5.14 -1.54 2.24
C VAL A 141 3.99 -2.53 2.19
N GLU A 142 2.80 -2.06 1.85
CA GLU A 142 1.62 -2.90 1.63
C GLU A 142 1.27 -2.93 0.15
N GLN A 143 0.94 -4.12 -0.34
CA GLN A 143 0.70 -4.38 -1.74
C GLN A 143 -0.66 -5.04 -1.93
N SER A 144 -1.34 -4.63 -2.99
CA SER A 144 -2.59 -5.25 -3.44
C SER A 144 -2.42 -6.72 -3.78
N GLU A 145 -3.41 -7.54 -3.42
CA GLU A 145 -3.50 -8.95 -3.84
C GLU A 145 -4.06 -9.14 -5.25
N LEU A 146 -4.50 -8.07 -5.91
CA LEU A 146 -5.16 -8.15 -7.21
C LEU A 146 -4.14 -8.21 -8.33
N ALA A 147 -4.02 -9.36 -8.99
CA ALA A 147 -2.92 -9.62 -9.93
C ALA A 147 -3.08 -9.00 -11.33
N ARG A 148 -4.30 -8.61 -11.71
CA ARG A 148 -4.62 -8.14 -13.09
C ARG A 148 -5.05 -6.69 -13.18
N VAL A 149 -4.82 -5.92 -12.13
CA VAL A 149 -5.07 -4.47 -12.10
C VAL A 149 -3.78 -3.75 -11.71
N ALA A 150 -3.70 -2.47 -12.07
CA ALA A 150 -2.54 -1.67 -11.73
C ALA A 150 -2.31 -1.69 -10.20
N PRO A 151 -1.09 -2.00 -9.74
CA PRO A 151 -0.81 -2.19 -8.32
C PRO A 151 -1.20 -0.96 -7.51
N LEU A 152 -1.87 -1.22 -6.40
CA LEU A 152 -1.98 -0.27 -5.30
C LEU A 152 -0.93 -0.64 -4.26
N THR A 153 0.12 0.17 -4.19
CA THR A 153 1.14 0.09 -3.15
C THR A 153 0.92 1.20 -2.14
N PHE A 154 0.75 0.85 -0.87
CA PHE A 154 0.86 1.79 0.24
C PHE A 154 2.25 1.73 0.86
N VAL A 155 2.84 2.89 1.10
CA VAL A 155 4.11 3.01 1.82
C VAL A 155 3.93 3.93 2.99
N THR A 156 4.31 3.47 4.17
CA THR A 156 4.25 4.23 5.41
C THR A 156 5.60 4.16 6.11
N VAL A 157 5.96 5.23 6.83
CA VAL A 157 7.07 5.21 7.79
C VAL A 157 6.46 5.40 9.16
N GLN A 158 6.64 4.43 10.04
CA GLN A 158 6.05 4.39 11.38
C GLN A 158 7.16 4.51 12.42
N SER A 159 6.92 5.23 13.51
CA SER A 159 7.86 5.40 14.63
C SER A 159 7.34 4.67 15.84
N ASP A 160 8.18 3.86 16.50
CA ASP A 160 7.84 3.21 17.77
C ASP A 160 7.83 4.18 18.97
N ASP A 161 8.60 5.27 18.88
CA ASP A 161 8.64 6.36 19.85
C ASP A 161 7.35 7.19 19.74
N GLY A 162 6.35 6.78 20.52
CA GLY A 162 4.96 7.17 20.35
C GLY A 162 4.38 6.56 19.08
N PRO A 163 3.76 5.36 19.13
CA PRO A 163 3.29 4.63 17.96
C PRO A 163 2.48 5.50 17.00
N ALA A 164 3.13 5.96 15.93
CA ALA A 164 2.55 6.96 15.05
C ALA A 164 3.11 6.84 13.64
N LEU A 165 2.30 7.32 12.70
CA LEU A 165 2.73 7.54 11.33
C LEU A 165 3.58 8.81 11.26
N LEU A 166 4.79 8.71 10.71
CA LEU A 166 5.68 9.84 10.55
C LEU A 166 5.10 10.83 9.51
N ASP A 167 5.03 12.12 9.86
CA ASP A 167 4.64 13.17 8.92
C ASP A 167 5.80 13.52 7.98
N LEU A 168 5.93 12.75 6.90
CA LEU A 168 7.04 12.86 5.96
C LEU A 168 7.02 14.18 5.18
N THR A 169 8.17 14.83 5.09
CA THR A 169 8.37 16.04 4.28
C THR A 169 8.29 15.72 2.79
N ALA A 170 8.19 16.75 1.94
CA ALA A 170 8.19 16.56 0.49
C ALA A 170 9.49 15.90 -0.01
N GLU A 171 10.63 16.26 0.58
CA GLU A 171 11.94 15.69 0.26
C GLU A 171 12.04 14.22 0.63
N GLU A 172 11.55 13.84 1.82
CA GLU A 172 11.55 12.43 2.25
C GLU A 172 10.59 11.59 1.41
N GLN A 173 9.45 12.16 1.02
CA GLN A 173 8.54 11.50 0.08
C GLN A 173 9.20 11.34 -1.31
N ALA A 174 9.97 12.33 -1.76
CA ALA A 174 10.71 12.25 -3.01
C ALA A 174 11.81 11.18 -2.96
N LEU A 175 12.54 11.08 -1.85
CA LEU A 175 13.53 10.04 -1.58
C LEU A 175 12.90 8.65 -1.72
N ILE A 176 11.76 8.40 -1.06
CA ILE A 176 11.04 7.12 -1.14
C ILE A 176 10.61 6.82 -2.59
N ARG A 177 10.09 7.83 -3.30
CA ARG A 177 9.66 7.67 -4.71
C ARG A 177 10.81 7.34 -5.64
N ALA A 178 11.97 7.94 -5.42
CA ALA A 178 13.14 7.76 -6.27
C ALA A 178 13.84 6.42 -6.02
N GLU A 179 14.00 6.03 -4.75
CA GLU A 179 14.91 4.93 -4.40
C GLU A 179 14.20 3.59 -4.15
N LEU A 180 13.00 3.59 -3.55
CA LEU A 180 12.38 2.36 -3.07
C LEU A 180 12.09 1.37 -4.21
N PHE A 181 11.49 1.89 -5.30
CA PHE A 181 11.06 1.09 -6.45
C PHE A 181 11.81 1.40 -7.76
N ALA A 182 13.11 1.66 -7.68
CA ALA A 182 13.98 1.76 -8.85
C ALA A 182 14.28 0.36 -9.46
N PRO A 183 14.56 0.22 -10.76
CA PRO A 183 15.05 -1.04 -11.32
C PRO A 183 16.25 -1.59 -10.50
N PRO A 184 16.34 -2.92 -10.27
CA PRO A 184 15.47 -3.97 -10.83
C PRO A 184 14.16 -4.19 -10.05
N LEU A 185 14.04 -3.73 -8.79
CA LEU A 185 12.82 -3.89 -7.99
C LEU A 185 11.83 -2.75 -8.26
N THR A 186 11.05 -2.87 -9.33
CA THR A 186 9.98 -1.91 -9.64
C THR A 186 8.72 -2.19 -8.80
N GLU A 187 7.72 -1.28 -8.84
CA GLU A 187 6.42 -1.50 -8.19
C GLU A 187 5.73 -2.79 -8.70
N ALA A 188 5.87 -3.09 -9.99
CA ALA A 188 5.32 -4.30 -10.59
C ALA A 188 6.05 -5.58 -10.11
N GLU A 189 7.39 -5.53 -10.00
CA GLU A 189 8.15 -6.66 -9.45
C GLU A 189 7.85 -6.88 -7.96
N MET A 190 7.63 -5.79 -7.21
CA MET A 190 7.20 -5.88 -5.82
C MET A 190 5.82 -6.54 -5.68
N GLN A 191 4.88 -6.22 -6.58
CA GLN A 191 3.57 -6.88 -6.62
C GLN A 191 3.72 -8.38 -6.95
N ARG A 192 4.57 -8.75 -7.92
CA ARG A 192 4.84 -10.16 -8.22
C ARG A 192 5.44 -10.91 -7.04
N LEU A 193 6.41 -10.30 -6.34
CA LEU A 193 7.00 -10.86 -5.12
C LEU A 193 5.93 -11.10 -4.05
N THR A 194 5.05 -10.12 -3.84
CA THR A 194 3.91 -10.20 -2.90
C THR A 194 3.00 -11.38 -3.23
N LEU A 195 2.55 -11.47 -4.49
CA LEU A 195 1.66 -12.53 -4.95
C LEU A 195 2.30 -13.91 -4.82
N ALA A 196 3.60 -14.03 -5.10
CA ALA A 196 4.33 -15.27 -4.97
C ALA A 196 4.53 -15.70 -3.50
N ARG A 197 4.72 -14.75 -2.58
CA ARG A 197 4.88 -15.01 -1.14
C ARG A 197 3.56 -15.18 -0.39
N LYS A 198 2.44 -14.71 -0.95
CA LYS A 198 1.14 -14.57 -0.24
C LYS A 198 1.28 -13.73 1.04
N ASP A 199 2.18 -12.76 1.01
CA ASP A 199 2.37 -11.81 2.11
C ASP A 199 2.27 -10.39 1.55
N THR A 200 1.17 -9.74 1.87
CA THR A 200 0.83 -8.39 1.38
C THR A 200 1.61 -7.28 2.06
N VAL A 201 2.36 -7.60 3.11
CA VAL A 201 3.00 -6.59 3.95
C VAL A 201 4.46 -6.91 4.15
N SER A 202 5.33 -6.04 3.66
CA SER A 202 6.76 -6.08 3.92
C SER A 202 7.15 -4.98 4.89
N VAL A 203 7.86 -5.35 5.95
CA VAL A 203 8.29 -4.42 7.00
C VAL A 203 9.81 -4.41 7.06
N VAL A 204 10.39 -3.21 6.98
CA VAL A 204 11.81 -2.99 7.19
C VAL A 204 11.97 -2.09 8.40
N SER A 205 12.71 -2.55 9.41
CA SER A 205 12.93 -1.83 10.66
C SER A 205 14.37 -1.33 10.76
N LEU A 206 14.56 -0.16 11.36
CA LEU A 206 15.86 0.40 11.69
C LEU A 206 15.81 1.06 13.07
N GLU A 207 16.67 0.59 13.97
CA GLU A 207 16.93 1.21 15.26
C GLU A 207 17.75 2.50 15.07
N MET A 208 17.34 3.61 15.68
CA MET A 208 18.02 4.91 15.51
C MET A 208 19.45 4.89 16.05
N ARG A 209 19.71 4.09 17.09
CA ARG A 209 21.07 3.83 17.61
C ARG A 209 22.00 3.12 16.62
N ALA A 210 21.46 2.41 15.63
CA ALA A 210 22.26 1.73 14.60
C ALA A 210 22.75 2.70 13.51
N ILE A 211 22.26 3.94 13.48
CA ILE A 211 22.68 4.97 12.52
C ILE A 211 24.06 5.51 12.94
N SER A 212 25.07 5.28 12.09
CA SER A 212 26.44 5.72 12.34
C SER A 212 26.60 7.23 12.40
N ALA A 213 27.60 7.70 13.15
CA ALA A 213 27.95 9.13 13.22
C ALA A 213 28.27 9.71 11.84
N HIS A 214 28.93 8.93 10.97
CA HIS A 214 29.21 9.34 9.59
C HIS A 214 27.93 9.59 8.78
N ALA A 215 26.92 8.71 8.91
CA ALA A 215 25.64 8.89 8.23
C ALA A 215 24.91 10.16 8.71
N ARG A 216 24.96 10.44 10.02
CA ARG A 216 24.41 11.67 10.62
C ARG A 216 25.11 12.93 10.09
N MET A 217 26.44 12.91 10.05
CA MET A 217 27.25 14.02 9.54
C MET A 217 26.96 14.30 8.06
N ARG A 218 26.88 13.25 7.22
CA ARG A 218 26.54 13.38 5.80
C ARG A 218 25.13 13.98 5.58
N ALA A 219 24.18 13.66 6.46
CA ALA A 219 22.84 14.25 6.37
C ALA A 219 22.86 15.74 6.70
N LEU A 220 23.66 16.17 7.68
CA LEU A 220 23.83 17.58 8.05
C LEU A 220 24.44 18.40 6.90
N THR A 221 25.44 17.85 6.19
CA THR A 221 26.09 18.55 5.06
C THR A 221 25.22 18.65 3.81
N LYS A 222 24.14 17.85 3.70
CA LYS A 222 23.17 17.96 2.61
C LYS A 222 22.06 18.98 2.88
N ALA A 223 21.87 19.37 4.15
CA ALA A 223 20.79 20.23 4.59
C ALA A 223 21.20 21.71 4.75
N GLY A 224 22.49 22.02 4.58
CA GLY A 224 23.03 23.39 4.50
C GLY A 224 23.41 23.72 3.06
#